data_AF-A0AA91DSH2-F1
#
_entry.id   AF-A0AA91DSH2-F1
#
_cell.length_a   1.000
_cell.length_b   1.000
_cell.length_c   1.000
_cell.angle_alpha   90.00
_cell.angle_beta   90.00
_cell.angle_gamma   90.00
#
_symmetry.space_group_name_H-M   'P 1'
#
loop_
_entity.id
_entity.type
_entity.pdbx_description
1 polymer ?
#
loop_
_entity_poly.entity_id
_entity_poly.type
_entity_poly.pdbx_seq_one_letter_code
_entity_poly.pdbx_strand_id
1 'polypeptide(L)'
;MAGDDIREALFHMYRRYVKQWNDIELDRGRSLSEHTHQVHGAQVVGANKRFVLHGRPDAETHWVLELMFARGFQQFYQGLSCGRNTMRTSADIRSIHLHWNGEGRQEFERWMKEESTANSGNGEWTEYRRH
;
A
#
# COMPACT_ATOMS: atom_id res chain seq x y z
N MET A 1 12.44 -11.72 -7.64
CA MET A 1 11.50 -12.05 -6.55
C MET A 1 10.45 -12.97 -7.14
N ALA A 2 10.12 -14.09 -6.50
CA ALA A 2 9.05 -14.96 -7.00
C ALA A 2 7.71 -14.20 -6.96
N GLY A 3 6.79 -14.52 -7.86
CA GLY A 3 5.53 -13.78 -8.01
C GLY A 3 4.65 -13.76 -6.75
N ASP A 4 4.79 -14.74 -5.87
CA ASP A 4 4.06 -14.82 -4.61
C ASP A 4 4.66 -13.91 -3.53
N ASP A 5 6.00 -13.77 -3.48
CA ASP A 5 6.70 -12.92 -2.51
C ASP A 5 6.32 -11.43 -2.69
N ILE A 6 6.26 -10.97 -3.94
CA ILE A 6 5.92 -9.57 -4.24
C ILE A 6 4.46 -9.28 -3.90
N ARG A 7 3.56 -10.24 -4.13
CA ARG A 7 2.15 -10.09 -3.84
C ARG A 7 1.90 -9.98 -2.34
N GLU A 8 2.57 -10.80 -1.54
CA GLU A 8 2.49 -10.74 -0.08
C GLU A 8 3.05 -9.40 0.45
N ALA A 9 4.21 -8.96 -0.07
CA ALA A 9 4.80 -7.67 0.31
C ALA A 9 3.85 -6.49 0.01
N LEU A 10 3.22 -6.48 -1.17
CA LEU A 10 2.27 -5.44 -1.56
C LEU A 10 0.98 -5.47 -0.73
N PHE A 11 0.51 -6.65 -0.34
CA PHE A 11 -0.62 -6.79 0.57
C PHE A 11 -0.31 -6.18 1.95
N HIS A 12 0.84 -6.50 2.53
CA HIS A 12 1.27 -5.94 3.81
C HIS A 12 1.42 -4.42 3.73
N MET A 13 2.03 -3.90 2.67
CA MET A 13 2.14 -2.46 2.43
C MET A 13 0.77 -1.77 2.40
N TYR A 14 -0.19 -2.32 1.65
CA TYR A 14 -1.53 -1.75 1.60
C TYR A 14 -2.23 -1.81 2.97
N ARG A 15 -2.08 -2.92 3.69
CA ARG A 15 -2.66 -3.08 5.03
C ARG A 15 -2.15 -2.01 6.00
N ARG A 16 -0.85 -1.69 5.98
CA ARG A 16 -0.27 -0.59 6.76
C ARG A 16 -0.86 0.75 6.39
N TYR A 17 -0.91 1.03 5.09
CA TYR A 17 -1.51 2.27 4.58
C TYR A 17 -2.94 2.45 5.08
N VAL A 18 -3.76 1.40 4.99
CA VAL A 18 -5.15 1.42 5.48
C VAL A 18 -5.23 1.61 6.99
N LYS A 19 -4.36 0.94 7.77
CA LYS A 19 -4.31 1.12 9.23
C LYS A 19 -4.03 2.57 9.60
N GLN A 20 -2.98 3.15 9.02
CA GLN A 20 -2.62 4.55 9.24
C GLN A 20 -3.78 5.49 8.92
N TRP A 21 -4.49 5.21 7.82
CA TRP A 21 -5.63 6.01 7.40
C TRP A 21 -6.81 5.89 8.38
N ASN A 22 -7.14 4.68 8.82
CA ASN A 22 -8.18 4.44 9.83
C ASN A 22 -7.83 5.07 11.19
N ASP A 23 -6.57 4.96 11.63
CA ASP A 23 -6.12 5.55 12.89
C ASP A 23 -6.30 7.08 12.90
N ILE A 24 -6.10 7.74 11.75
CA ILE A 24 -6.35 9.18 11.57
C ILE A 24 -7.85 9.49 11.55
N GLU A 25 -8.67 8.68 10.88
CA GLU A 25 -10.12 8.88 10.88
C GLU A 25 -10.73 8.72 12.29
N LEU A 26 -10.15 7.85 13.12
CA LEU A 26 -10.63 7.56 14.47
C LEU A 26 -10.06 8.49 15.55
N ASP A 27 -8.94 9.19 15.29
CA ASP A 27 -8.28 10.11 16.21
C ASP A 27 -8.30 11.55 15.69
N ARG A 28 -9.26 12.35 16.18
CA ARG A 28 -9.46 13.76 15.80
C ARG A 28 -8.30 14.70 16.19
N GLY A 29 -7.34 14.23 17.00
CA GLY A 29 -6.14 14.99 17.38
C GLY A 29 -4.99 14.88 16.37
N ARG A 30 -5.07 13.97 15.40
CA ARG A 30 -4.00 13.76 14.40
C ARG A 30 -4.19 14.68 13.20
N SER A 31 -3.14 15.41 12.84
CA SER A 31 -3.14 16.26 11.64
C SER A 31 -3.14 15.42 10.37
N LEU A 32 -4.01 15.77 9.43
CA LEU A 32 -4.17 15.15 8.10
C LEU A 32 -3.01 15.47 7.13
N SER A 33 -2.15 16.42 7.48
CA SER A 33 -1.14 16.96 6.58
C SER A 33 -0.09 15.89 6.19
N GLU A 34 -0.05 15.60 4.89
CA GLU A 34 0.97 14.85 4.13
C GLU A 34 1.02 13.32 4.30
N HIS A 35 0.79 12.78 5.50
CA HIS A 35 1.01 11.35 5.76
C HIS A 35 -0.03 10.38 5.17
N THR A 36 -1.21 10.87 4.79
CA THR A 36 -2.31 10.03 4.25
C THR A 36 -2.24 9.81 2.74
N HIS A 37 -1.36 10.53 2.05
CA HIS A 37 -1.25 10.54 0.61
C HIS A 37 0.03 9.89 0.10
N GLN A 38 0.83 9.28 0.98
CA GLN A 38 2.10 8.69 0.60
C GLN A 38 2.35 7.35 1.29
N VAL A 39 3.09 6.47 0.61
CA VAL A 39 3.70 5.26 1.14
C VAL A 39 5.20 5.36 0.85
N HIS A 40 6.01 5.56 1.89
CA HIS A 40 7.47 5.68 1.76
C HIS A 40 7.89 6.63 0.61
N GLY A 41 7.36 7.87 0.64
CA GLY A 41 7.63 8.89 -0.38
C GLY A 41 6.91 8.71 -1.73
N ALA A 42 6.33 7.54 -2.02
CA ALA A 42 5.51 7.33 -3.21
C ALA A 42 4.09 7.84 -2.97
N GLN A 43 3.52 8.57 -3.94
CA GLN A 43 2.21 9.20 -3.81
C GLN A 43 1.06 8.23 -4.11
N VAL A 44 0.05 8.21 -3.23
CA VAL A 44 -1.22 7.50 -3.45
C VAL A 44 -2.16 8.40 -4.23
N VAL A 45 -2.48 8.00 -5.47
CA VAL A 45 -3.33 8.81 -6.38
C VAL A 45 -4.73 8.24 -6.57
N GLY A 46 -4.99 7.01 -6.11
CA GLY A 46 -6.30 6.39 -6.21
C GLY A 46 -6.42 5.18 -5.29
N ALA A 47 -7.56 5.05 -4.63
CA ALA A 47 -7.85 3.91 -3.76
C ALA A 47 -9.24 3.28 -4.02
N ASN A 48 -10.04 3.80 -4.96
CA ASN A 48 -11.39 3.29 -5.24
C ASN A 48 -11.35 2.20 -6.32
N LYS A 49 -11.69 0.96 -5.96
CA LYS A 49 -11.61 -0.29 -6.79
C LYS A 49 -10.20 -0.72 -7.22
N ARG A 50 -9.23 0.18 -7.18
CA ARG A 50 -7.80 -0.08 -7.36
C ARG A 50 -6.99 0.79 -6.40
N PHE A 51 -5.82 0.30 -6.01
CA PHE A 51 -4.81 1.07 -5.31
C PHE A 51 -3.73 1.49 -6.29
N VAL A 52 -3.44 2.79 -6.37
CA VAL A 52 -2.48 3.34 -7.34
C VAL A 52 -1.42 4.16 -6.62
N LEU A 53 -0.16 3.75 -6.79
CA LEU A 53 1.04 4.41 -6.26
C LEU A 53 1.90 4.97 -7.39
N HIS A 54 2.36 6.20 -7.21
CA HIS A 54 3.26 6.89 -8.12
C HIS A 54 4.59 7.15 -7.43
N GLY A 55 5.67 6.64 -8.00
CA GLY A 55 7.03 7.05 -7.63
C GLY A 55 7.62 7.93 -8.72
N ARG A 56 8.08 9.12 -8.32
CA ARG A 56 8.76 10.06 -9.21
C ARG A 56 10.01 10.60 -8.51
N PRO A 57 11.12 9.86 -8.53
CA PRO A 57 12.38 10.31 -7.93
C PRO A 57 12.92 11.58 -8.62
N ASP A 58 12.71 11.72 -9.93
CA ASP A 58 13.16 12.87 -10.70
C ASP A 58 12.21 13.20 -11.88
N ALA A 59 12.60 14.15 -12.73
CA ALA A 59 11.76 14.61 -13.84
C ALA A 59 11.55 13.57 -14.94
N GLU A 60 12.54 12.70 -15.17
CA GLU A 60 12.65 11.77 -16.31
C GLU A 60 12.24 10.35 -15.92
N THR A 61 12.45 10.00 -14.65
CA THR A 61 12.21 8.67 -14.11
C THR A 61 10.91 8.64 -13.32
N HIS A 62 9.99 7.76 -13.73
CA HIS A 62 8.74 7.53 -13.02
C HIS A 62 8.28 6.09 -13.11
N TRP A 63 7.56 5.65 -12.08
CA TRP A 63 6.83 4.40 -12.08
C TRP A 63 5.44 4.56 -11.48
N VAL A 64 4.52 3.74 -11.96
CA VAL A 64 3.13 3.66 -11.50
C VAL A 64 2.81 2.22 -11.21
N LEU A 65 2.45 1.93 -9.96
CA LEU A 65 1.97 0.63 -9.53
C LEU A 65 0.44 0.68 -9.38
N GLU A 66 -0.27 -0.22 -10.04
CA GLU A 66 -1.71 -0.43 -9.87
C GLU A 66 -2.00 -1.81 -9.29
N LEU A 67 -2.67 -1.86 -8.14
CA LEU A 67 -3.23 -3.08 -7.56
C LEU A 67 -4.73 -3.09 -7.81
N MET A 68 -5.20 -4.03 -8.63
CA MET A 68 -6.62 -4.22 -8.86
C MET A 68 -7.19 -5.11 -7.76
N PHE A 69 -8.26 -4.68 -7.10
CA PHE A 69 -8.91 -5.50 -6.08
C PHE A 69 -9.84 -6.52 -6.73
N ALA A 70 -9.88 -7.74 -6.18
CA ALA A 70 -10.86 -8.75 -6.60
C ALA A 70 -12.30 -8.37 -6.20
N ARG A 71 -12.46 -7.72 -5.04
CA ARG A 71 -13.77 -7.40 -4.44
C ARG A 71 -14.03 -5.90 -4.20
N GLY A 72 -12.98 -5.09 -4.03
CA GLY A 72 -13.08 -3.64 -3.80
C GLY A 72 -13.88 -3.27 -2.53
N PHE A 73 -14.38 -2.04 -2.45
CA PHE A 73 -15.24 -1.56 -1.35
C PHE A 73 -16.71 -2.03 -1.45
N GLN A 74 -17.03 -2.95 -2.35
CA GLN A 74 -18.42 -3.30 -2.67
C GLN A 74 -19.05 -4.30 -1.70
N GLN A 75 -18.30 -4.82 -0.73
CA GLN A 75 -18.81 -5.75 0.28
C GLN A 75 -18.61 -5.18 1.69
N PHE A 76 -19.73 -4.96 2.38
CA PHE A 76 -19.73 -4.62 3.81
C PHE A 76 -19.34 -5.86 4.62
N TYR A 77 -18.33 -5.72 5.47
CA TYR A 77 -17.91 -6.79 6.37
C TYR A 77 -18.41 -6.50 7.79
N GLN A 78 -19.45 -7.21 8.24
CA GLN A 78 -19.93 -7.12 9.62
C GLN A 78 -18.83 -7.54 10.61
N GLY A 79 -18.63 -6.76 11.68
CA GLY A 79 -17.75 -7.09 12.81
C GLY A 79 -16.29 -6.60 12.71
N LEU A 80 -15.90 -5.96 11.60
CA LEU A 80 -14.59 -5.32 11.46
C LEU A 80 -14.80 -3.81 11.33
N SER A 81 -14.12 -3.03 12.16
CA SER A 81 -14.33 -1.58 12.27
C SER A 81 -14.26 -0.87 10.91
N CYS A 82 -15.17 0.08 10.74
CA CYS A 82 -15.46 1.05 9.67
C CYS A 82 -14.32 1.64 8.79
N GLY A 83 -13.28 0.90 8.45
CA GLY A 83 -12.14 1.41 7.68
C GLY A 83 -12.18 1.01 6.20
N ARG A 84 -11.54 1.81 5.34
CA ARG A 84 -11.31 1.49 3.92
C ARG A 84 -10.41 0.24 3.78
N ASN A 85 -10.94 -0.96 3.99
CA ASN A 85 -10.19 -2.19 3.80
C ASN A 85 -10.75 -3.04 2.65
N THR A 86 -10.14 -2.94 1.46
CA THR A 86 -10.53 -3.73 0.28
C THR A 86 -9.84 -5.10 0.18
N MET A 87 -8.86 -5.40 1.04
CA MET A 87 -8.06 -6.63 0.99
C MET A 87 -7.97 -7.32 2.36
N ARG A 88 -8.44 -8.57 2.44
CA ARG A 88 -8.29 -9.41 3.64
C ARG A 88 -7.03 -10.25 3.59
N THR A 89 -6.65 -10.68 2.40
CA THR A 89 -5.43 -11.46 2.14
C THR A 89 -4.79 -11.02 0.83
N SER A 90 -3.56 -11.45 0.58
CA SER A 90 -2.87 -11.25 -0.70
C SER A 90 -3.58 -11.89 -1.91
N ALA A 91 -4.50 -12.84 -1.67
CA ALA A 91 -5.37 -13.40 -2.71
C ALA A 91 -6.43 -12.41 -3.22
N ASP A 92 -6.74 -11.35 -2.45
CA ASP A 92 -7.67 -10.30 -2.89
C ASP A 92 -7.06 -9.32 -3.91
N ILE A 93 -5.76 -9.47 -4.22
CA ILE A 93 -5.12 -8.79 -5.34
C ILE A 93 -5.51 -9.52 -6.63
N ARG A 94 -6.39 -8.95 -7.44
CA ARG A 94 -6.78 -9.55 -8.73
C ARG A 94 -5.63 -9.53 -9.72
N SER A 95 -5.00 -8.38 -9.88
CA SER A 95 -3.87 -8.18 -10.79
C SER A 95 -2.96 -7.07 -10.28
N ILE A 96 -1.70 -7.15 -10.68
CA ILE A 96 -0.65 -6.18 -10.38
C ILE A 96 -0.15 -5.65 -11.72
N HIS A 97 -0.22 -4.34 -11.91
CA HIS A 97 0.31 -3.68 -13.11
C HIS A 97 1.39 -2.70 -12.68
N LEU A 98 2.55 -2.76 -13.33
CA LEU A 98 3.63 -1.82 -13.15
C LEU A 98 3.89 -1.14 -14.50
N HIS A 99 3.78 0.18 -14.52
CA HIS A 99 4.12 1.02 -15.66
C HIS A 99 5.33 1.87 -15.28
N TRP A 100 6.25 2.11 -16.22
CA TRP A 100 7.43 2.90 -15.94
C TRP A 100 7.95 3.62 -17.18
N ASN A 101 8.73 4.67 -16.94
CA ASN A 101 9.57 5.35 -17.94
C ASN A 101 11.01 5.42 -17.44
N GLY A 102 11.96 5.46 -18.38
CA GLY A 102 13.39 5.47 -18.07
C GLY A 102 13.77 4.32 -17.14
N GLU A 103 14.52 4.64 -16.09
CA GLU A 103 14.97 3.69 -15.06
C GLU A 103 13.88 3.31 -14.04
N GLY A 104 12.62 3.68 -14.28
CA GLY A 104 11.53 3.58 -13.29
C GLY A 104 11.30 2.17 -12.75
N ARG A 105 11.62 1.12 -13.51
CA ARG A 105 11.59 -0.26 -13.01
C ARG A 105 12.65 -0.53 -11.94
N GLN A 106 13.90 -0.09 -12.16
CA GLN A 106 14.98 -0.24 -11.17
C GLN A 106 14.68 0.59 -9.92
N GLU A 107 14.13 1.78 -10.12
CA GLU A 107 13.66 2.65 -9.03
C GLU A 107 12.54 2.02 -8.22
N PHE A 108 11.57 1.37 -8.86
CA PHE A 108 10.52 0.62 -8.17
C PHE A 108 11.10 -0.55 -7.37
N GLU A 109 12.02 -1.32 -7.95
CA GLU A 109 12.68 -2.43 -7.24
C GLU A 109 13.52 -1.95 -6.05
N ARG A 110 14.17 -0.78 -6.17
CA ARG A 110 14.88 -0.13 -5.06
C ARG A 110 13.90 0.33 -3.98
N TRP A 111 12.85 1.05 -4.38
CA TRP A 111 11.80 1.51 -3.48
C TRP A 111 11.15 0.36 -2.71
N MET A 112 10.83 -0.77 -3.35
CA MET A 112 10.29 -1.96 -2.67
C MET A 112 11.23 -2.48 -1.58
N LYS A 113 12.54 -2.46 -1.79
CA LYS A 113 13.54 -2.88 -0.79
C LYS A 113 13.62 -1.89 0.37
N GLU A 114 13.62 -0.59 0.06
CA GLU A 114 13.64 0.48 1.07
C GLU A 114 12.36 0.46 1.92
N GLU A 115 11.19 0.32 1.29
CA GLU A 115 9.89 0.15 1.93
C GLU A 115 9.89 -1.09 2.85
N SER A 116 10.35 -2.23 2.34
CA SER A 116 10.45 -3.46 3.14
C SER A 116 11.40 -3.31 4.33
N THR A 117 12.52 -2.60 4.15
CA THR A 117 13.53 -2.37 5.19
C THR A 117 13.04 -1.39 6.26
N ALA A 118 12.42 -0.28 5.85
CA ALA A 118 11.83 0.69 6.76
C ALA A 118 10.75 0.06 7.65
N ASN A 119 10.00 -0.90 7.09
CA ASN A 119 8.92 -1.58 7.81
C ASN A 119 9.35 -2.82 8.61
N SER A 120 10.47 -3.46 8.27
CA SER A 120 11.03 -4.54 9.09
C SER A 120 11.55 -4.01 10.43
N GLY A 121 12.02 -2.76 10.49
CA GLY A 121 12.50 -2.10 11.71
C GLY A 121 11.40 -1.47 12.59
N ASN A 122 10.26 -1.06 12.01
CA ASN A 122 9.21 -0.30 12.70
C ASN A 122 7.89 -1.07 12.94
N GLY A 123 7.96 -2.40 12.95
CA GLY A 123 7.00 -3.23 13.68
C GLY A 123 5.59 -3.32 13.07
N GLU A 124 5.45 -4.04 11.96
CA GLU A 124 4.19 -4.73 11.67
C GLU A 124 4.24 -6.22 12.05
N TRP A 125 5.43 -6.85 12.01
CA TRP A 125 5.60 -8.28 12.27
C TRP A 125 5.36 -8.69 13.74
N THR A 126 5.57 -7.78 14.68
CA THR A 126 5.42 -8.01 16.12
C THR A 126 4.06 -7.59 16.68
N GLU A 127 3.42 -6.55 16.13
CA GLU A 127 2.13 -6.06 16.62
C GLU A 127 0.96 -7.03 16.37
N TYR A 128 1.09 -7.96 15.42
CA TYR A 128 0.01 -8.89 15.05
C TYR A 128 0.23 -10.36 15.44
N ARG A 129 1.20 -10.67 16.32
CA ARG A 129 1.41 -12.04 16.82
C ARG A 129 0.55 -12.41 18.04
N ARG A 130 -0.28 -11.50 18.53
CA ARG A 130 -1.18 -11.73 19.67
C ARG A 130 -2.56 -11.16 19.37
N HIS A 131 -3.40 -11.93 18.69
CA HIS A 131 -4.84 -12.05 18.95
C HIS A 131 -5.34 -13.35 18.33
#